data_AF-A0A7Y3WSG8-F1
#
_entry.id   AF-A0A7Y3WSG8-F1
#
_cell.length_a   1.000
_cell.length_b   1.000
_cell.length_c   1.000
_cell.angle_alpha   90.00
_cell.angle_beta   90.00
_cell.angle_gamma   90.00
#
_symmetry.space_group_name_H-M   'P 1'
#
loop_
_entity.id
_entity.type
_entity.pdbx_description
1 polymer ?
#
loop_
_entity_poly.entity_id
_entity_poly.type
_entity_poly.pdbx_seq_one_letter_code
_entity_poly.pdbx_strand_id
1 'polypeptide(L)'
;MNKIKQKNILLNRKGMTLIELIVSMAILAIILVPFMNMFLQSTVTNKKSETILDATYVAQSNMENIYSISKSKTFIAGRSQLIDNDGFIETGELTDNDYNYTKNVTGYFIKVQIMRIDGKGNLVKLLVKIYDNSSMSKLESQMETIIPWND
;
A
#
# COMPACT_ATOMS: atom_id res chain seq x y z
N MET A 1 74.46 15.48 47.72
CA MET A 1 73.04 15.40 48.14
C MET A 1 72.21 16.25 47.18
N ASN A 2 71.16 15.68 46.59
CA ASN A 2 70.07 16.29 45.79
C ASN A 2 69.83 15.58 44.45
N LYS A 3 69.07 14.48 44.51
CA LYS A 3 68.37 13.95 43.34
C LYS A 3 67.13 14.80 43.09
N ILE A 4 67.09 15.36 41.90
CA ILE A 4 66.12 16.30 41.36
C ILE A 4 64.68 15.74 41.51
N LYS A 5 63.83 16.49 42.21
CA LYS A 5 62.37 16.33 42.22
C LYS A 5 61.83 16.71 40.83
N GLN A 6 61.85 15.77 39.88
CA GLN A 6 61.10 15.87 38.64
C GLN A 6 60.25 14.61 38.45
N LYS A 7 59.18 14.52 39.22
CA LYS A 7 58.11 13.56 38.97
C LYS A 7 56.87 14.16 39.61
N ASN A 8 55.88 14.55 38.81
CA ASN A 8 54.46 14.73 39.17
C ASN A 8 53.68 15.71 38.26
N ILE A 9 54.24 16.20 37.14
CA ILE A 9 53.45 17.00 36.17
C ILE A 9 52.82 16.12 35.07
N LEU A 10 53.41 14.97 34.75
CA LEU A 10 52.96 14.10 33.64
C LEU A 10 51.82 13.12 33.98
N LEU A 11 51.24 13.18 35.19
CA LEU A 11 50.19 12.27 35.66
C LEU A 11 48.87 12.98 35.99
N ASN A 12 48.66 14.20 35.51
CA ASN A 12 47.40 14.91 35.71
C ASN A 12 46.39 14.58 34.60
N ARG A 13 45.57 13.54 34.79
CA ARG A 13 44.50 13.12 33.85
C ARG A 13 43.17 13.87 34.04
N LYS A 14 43.09 14.88 34.91
CA LYS A 14 41.83 15.55 35.25
C LYS A 14 41.13 16.26 34.08
N GLY A 15 41.87 16.67 33.04
CA GLY A 15 41.29 17.23 31.80
C GLY A 15 40.94 16.20 30.74
N MET A 16 41.39 14.94 30.89
CA MET A 16 41.22 13.86 29.89
C MET A 16 39.81 13.27 29.93
N THR A 17 39.13 13.28 31.08
CA THR A 17 37.80 12.66 31.24
C THR A 17 36.63 13.51 30.73
N LEU A 18 36.71 14.84 30.84
CA LEU A 18 35.62 15.73 30.39
C LEU A 18 35.60 15.85 28.86
N ILE A 19 36.77 15.99 28.23
CA ILE A 19 36.86 16.05 26.77
C ILE A 19 36.43 14.72 26.14
N GLU A 20 36.79 13.58 26.73
CA GLU A 20 36.35 12.26 26.28
C GLU A 20 34.83 12.11 26.37
N LEU A 21 34.20 12.60 27.45
CA LEU A 21 32.74 12.64 27.58
C LEU A 21 32.10 13.48 26.46
N ILE A 22 32.61 14.69 26.20
CA ILE A 22 32.08 15.59 25.17
C ILE A 22 32.23 14.96 23.77
N VAL A 23 33.40 14.39 23.47
CA VAL A 23 33.66 13.70 22.19
C VAL A 23 32.74 12.48 22.05
N SER A 24 32.50 11.73 23.12
CA SER A 24 31.60 10.58 23.12
C SER A 24 30.14 10.98 22.86
N MET A 25 29.68 12.06 23.50
CA MET A 25 28.34 12.63 23.25
C MET A 25 28.21 13.19 21.83
N ALA A 26 29.27 13.80 21.29
CA ALA A 26 29.30 14.30 19.92
C ALA A 26 29.21 13.15 18.90
N ILE A 27 30.00 12.09 19.08
CA ILE A 27 29.95 10.89 18.24
C ILE A 27 28.57 10.22 18.34
N LEU A 28 28.02 10.10 19.56
CA LEU A 28 26.68 9.55 19.77
C LEU A 28 25.62 10.38 19.02
N ALA A 29 25.68 11.71 19.10
CA ALA A 29 24.75 12.59 18.40
C ALA A 29 24.83 12.43 16.87
N ILE A 30 26.05 12.33 16.31
CA ILE A 30 26.27 12.08 14.88
C ILE A 30 25.61 10.76 14.45
N ILE A 31 25.71 9.72 15.28
CA ILE A 31 25.16 8.39 14.99
C ILE A 31 23.64 8.35 15.18
N LEU A 32 23.06 9.12 16.11
CA LEU A 32 21.61 9.11 16.35
C LEU A 32 20.78 9.69 15.19
N VAL A 33 21.32 10.68 14.47
CA VAL A 33 20.61 11.32 13.34
C VAL A 33 20.15 10.32 12.26
N PRO A 34 21.01 9.46 11.69
CA PRO A 34 20.57 8.47 10.71
C PRO A 34 19.57 7.46 11.29
N PHE A 35 19.74 7.06 12.55
CA PHE A 35 18.78 6.15 13.20
C PHE A 35 17.38 6.79 13.34
N MET A 36 17.29 8.07 13.71
CA MET A 36 16.02 8.79 13.75
C MET A 36 15.33 8.81 12.39
N ASN A 37 16.08 9.05 11.32
CA ASN A 37 15.55 9.00 9.96
C ASN A 37 15.04 7.61 9.58
N MET A 38 15.76 6.54 9.98
CA MET A 38 15.32 5.16 9.77
C MET A 38 14.00 4.86 10.52
N PHE A 39 13.83 5.34 11.75
CA PHE A 39 12.59 5.15 12.52
C PHE A 39 11.40 5.88 11.89
N LEU A 40 11.61 7.12 11.42
CA LEU A 40 10.57 7.86 10.70
C LEU A 40 10.17 7.13 9.41
N GLN A 41 11.16 6.70 8.63
CA GLN A 41 10.91 5.96 7.40
C GLN A 41 10.19 4.63 7.68
N SER A 42 10.57 3.89 8.72
CA SER A 42 9.90 2.65 9.11
C SER A 42 8.42 2.90 9.44
N THR A 43 8.12 3.97 10.18
CA THR A 43 6.73 4.33 10.50
C THR A 43 5.91 4.63 9.25
N VAL A 44 6.47 5.41 8.32
CA VAL A 44 5.81 5.73 7.04
C VAL A 44 5.61 4.48 6.19
N THR A 45 6.64 3.64 6.08
CA THR A 45 6.57 2.37 5.34
C THR A 45 5.53 1.43 5.95
N ASN A 46 5.47 1.30 7.27
CA ASN A 46 4.50 0.44 7.95
C ASN A 46 3.06 0.87 7.65
N LYS A 47 2.76 2.18 7.76
CA LYS A 47 1.43 2.71 7.41
C LYS A 47 1.09 2.47 5.94
N LYS A 48 2.06 2.68 5.03
CA LYS A 48 1.85 2.43 3.60
C LYS A 48 1.59 0.93 3.33
N SER A 49 2.33 0.04 3.98
CA SER A 49 2.13 -1.40 3.87
C SER A 49 0.75 -1.82 4.37
N GLU A 50 0.31 -1.30 5.51
CA GLU A 50 -1.04 -1.52 6.04
C GLU A 50 -2.12 -1.08 5.02
N THR A 51 -2.01 0.13 4.48
CA THR A 51 -2.95 0.62 3.45
C THR A 51 -2.97 -0.25 2.20
N ILE A 52 -1.81 -0.70 1.71
CA ILE A 52 -1.73 -1.57 0.52
C ILE A 52 -2.32 -2.95 0.80
N LEU A 53 -2.05 -3.53 1.97
CA LEU A 53 -2.60 -4.83 2.37
C LEU A 53 -4.13 -4.75 2.44
N ASP A 54 -4.67 -3.76 3.13
CA ASP A 54 -6.12 -3.54 3.25
C ASP A 54 -6.77 -3.33 1.88
N ALA A 55 -6.19 -2.45 1.04
CA ALA A 55 -6.68 -2.24 -0.32
C ALA A 55 -6.63 -3.51 -1.16
N THR A 56 -5.61 -4.34 -0.98
CA THR A 56 -5.47 -5.62 -1.69
C THR A 56 -6.50 -6.64 -1.22
N TYR A 57 -6.81 -6.70 0.07
CA TYR A 57 -7.90 -7.52 0.57
C TYR A 57 -9.25 -7.10 0.00
N VAL A 58 -9.52 -5.79 -0.10
CA VAL A 58 -10.73 -5.26 -0.74
C VAL A 58 -10.75 -5.65 -2.23
N ALA A 59 -9.63 -5.49 -2.95
CA ALA A 59 -9.54 -5.87 -4.36
C ALA A 59 -9.83 -7.37 -4.56
N GLN A 60 -9.20 -8.22 -3.74
CA GLN A 60 -9.35 -9.67 -3.80
C GLN A 60 -10.78 -10.10 -3.50
N SER A 61 -11.39 -9.56 -2.45
CA SER A 61 -12.77 -9.89 -2.09
C SER A 61 -13.75 -9.55 -3.22
N ASN A 62 -13.58 -8.40 -3.88
CA ASN A 62 -14.43 -8.03 -5.02
C ASN A 62 -14.14 -8.90 -6.25
N MET A 63 -12.87 -9.22 -6.51
CA MET A 63 -12.47 -10.12 -7.59
C MET A 63 -13.10 -11.51 -7.45
N GLU A 64 -13.04 -12.09 -6.25
CA GLU A 64 -13.61 -13.40 -5.93
C GLU A 64 -15.14 -13.39 -6.01
N ASN A 65 -15.79 -12.31 -5.52
CA ASN A 65 -17.23 -12.16 -5.64
C ASN A 65 -17.67 -12.14 -7.11
N ILE A 66 -17.04 -11.32 -7.94
CA ILE A 66 -17.39 -11.22 -9.37
C ILE A 66 -17.10 -12.54 -10.08
N TYR A 67 -16.01 -13.23 -9.75
CA TYR A 67 -15.72 -14.55 -10.29
C TYR A 67 -16.78 -15.60 -9.89
N SER A 68 -17.27 -15.56 -8.65
CA SER A 68 -18.37 -16.42 -8.19
C SER A 68 -19.67 -16.13 -8.95
N ILE A 69 -19.97 -14.84 -9.18
CA ILE A 69 -21.10 -14.40 -10.00
C ILE A 69 -20.95 -14.92 -11.43
N SER A 70 -19.77 -14.82 -12.04
CA SER A 70 -19.53 -15.27 -13.41
C SER A 70 -19.75 -16.78 -13.59
N LYS A 71 -19.53 -17.56 -12.54
CA LYS A 71 -19.72 -19.02 -12.52
C LYS A 71 -21.15 -19.47 -12.25
N SER A 72 -21.97 -18.61 -11.62
CA SER A 72 -23.30 -18.99 -11.15
C SER A 72 -24.44 -18.31 -11.92
N LYS A 73 -24.16 -17.21 -12.63
CA LYS A 73 -25.17 -16.38 -13.28
C LYS A 73 -24.81 -16.05 -14.71
N THR A 74 -25.85 -15.88 -15.54
CA THR A 74 -25.69 -15.30 -16.88
C THR A 74 -25.11 -13.90 -16.78
N PHE A 75 -24.52 -13.40 -17.87
CA PHE A 75 -23.94 -12.06 -17.88
C PHE A 75 -24.94 -10.97 -17.42
N ILE A 76 -26.17 -11.01 -17.95
CA ILE A 76 -27.23 -10.04 -17.60
C ILE A 76 -27.64 -10.14 -16.13
N ALA A 77 -27.84 -11.36 -15.61
CA ALA A 77 -28.22 -11.56 -14.21
C ALA A 77 -27.08 -11.19 -13.25
N GLY A 78 -25.83 -11.42 -13.66
CA GLY A 78 -24.66 -11.03 -12.89
C GLY A 78 -24.49 -9.52 -12.82
N ARG A 79 -24.72 -8.79 -13.92
CA ARG A 79 -24.77 -7.32 -13.92
C ARG A 79 -25.84 -6.78 -12.97
N SER A 80 -27.03 -7.35 -13.02
CA SER A 80 -28.13 -6.97 -12.13
C SER A 80 -27.75 -7.18 -10.66
N GLN A 81 -27.11 -8.30 -10.33
CA GLN A 81 -26.61 -8.54 -8.96
C GLN A 81 -25.59 -7.48 -8.51
N LEU A 82 -24.65 -7.08 -9.38
CA LEU A 82 -23.65 -6.07 -9.01
C LEU A 82 -24.32 -4.74 -8.62
N ILE A 83 -25.36 -4.35 -9.35
CA ILE A 83 -26.09 -3.09 -9.12
C ILE A 83 -27.03 -3.23 -7.92
N ASP A 84 -27.92 -4.21 -7.97
CA ASP A 84 -29.07 -4.31 -7.06
C ASP A 84 -28.68 -4.84 -5.67
N ASN A 85 -27.72 -5.76 -5.61
CA ASN A 85 -27.35 -6.45 -4.36
C ASN A 85 -26.02 -5.95 -3.81
N ASP A 86 -25.04 -5.75 -4.70
CA ASP A 86 -23.69 -5.40 -4.28
C ASP A 86 -23.48 -3.88 -4.20
N GLY A 87 -24.45 -3.07 -4.63
CA GLY A 87 -24.48 -1.61 -4.48
C GLY A 87 -23.48 -0.89 -5.39
N PHE A 88 -23.11 -1.49 -6.52
CA PHE A 88 -22.32 -0.81 -7.54
C PHE A 88 -23.19 0.14 -8.36
N ILE A 89 -22.58 1.23 -8.80
CA ILE A 89 -23.15 2.18 -9.73
C ILE A 89 -22.46 1.96 -11.08
N GLU A 90 -23.25 1.71 -12.12
CA GLU A 90 -22.74 1.66 -13.49
C GLU A 90 -22.36 3.07 -13.97
N THR A 91 -21.21 3.19 -14.61
CA THR A 91 -20.62 4.48 -15.00
C THR A 91 -20.05 4.42 -16.41
N GLY A 92 -20.22 5.48 -17.20
CA GLY A 92 -19.65 5.61 -18.55
C GLY A 92 -20.60 5.24 -19.69
N GLU A 93 -20.16 5.48 -20.92
CA GLU A 93 -20.88 5.02 -22.12
C GLU A 93 -20.68 3.51 -22.25
N LEU A 94 -21.77 2.76 -22.14
CA LEU A 94 -21.78 1.33 -22.42
C LEU A 94 -21.43 1.14 -23.89
N THR A 95 -20.22 0.64 -24.14
CA THR A 95 -19.98 -0.07 -25.41
C THR A 95 -20.35 -1.52 -25.19
N ASP A 96 -20.78 -2.23 -26.24
CA ASP A 96 -21.26 -3.63 -26.13
C ASP A 96 -20.26 -4.57 -25.42
N ASN A 97 -18.98 -4.16 -25.36
CA ASN A 97 -17.89 -4.93 -24.81
C ASN A 97 -17.20 -4.33 -23.58
N ASP A 98 -17.54 -3.12 -23.08
CA ASP A 98 -16.86 -2.51 -21.92
C ASP A 98 -17.87 -2.01 -20.88
N TYR A 99 -17.88 -2.68 -19.73
CA TYR A 99 -18.80 -2.45 -18.64
C TYR A 99 -18.05 -1.94 -17.41
N ASN A 100 -18.37 -0.74 -16.96
CA ASN A 100 -17.65 -0.05 -15.90
C ASN A 100 -18.57 0.22 -14.70
N TYR A 101 -18.12 -0.17 -13.51
CA TYR A 101 -18.87 -0.05 -12.27
C TYR A 101 -18.01 0.62 -11.20
N THR A 102 -18.66 1.37 -10.31
CA THR A 102 -18.00 2.03 -9.19
C THR A 102 -18.76 1.83 -7.90
N LYS A 103 -18.05 1.82 -6.78
CA LYS A 103 -18.65 1.72 -5.45
C LYS A 103 -17.81 2.48 -4.44
N ASN A 104 -18.47 3.29 -3.62
CA ASN A 104 -17.85 3.89 -2.44
C ASN A 104 -17.98 2.93 -1.26
N VAL A 105 -16.87 2.67 -0.57
CA VAL A 105 -16.85 1.97 0.72
C VAL A 105 -16.05 2.80 1.71
N THR A 106 -16.19 2.53 3.00
CA THR A 106 -15.46 3.29 4.03
C THR A 106 -13.95 3.22 3.76
N GLY A 107 -13.34 4.38 3.46
CA GLY A 107 -11.91 4.52 3.23
C GLY A 107 -11.41 4.18 1.83
N TYR A 108 -12.25 3.68 0.92
CA TYR A 108 -11.84 3.35 -0.44
C TYR A 108 -12.90 3.61 -1.50
N PHE A 109 -12.43 3.86 -2.72
CA PHE A 109 -13.26 3.91 -3.91
C PHE A 109 -12.90 2.76 -4.85
N ILE A 110 -13.88 1.94 -5.18
CA ILE A 110 -13.72 0.73 -5.98
C ILE A 110 -14.16 1.04 -7.40
N LYS A 111 -13.32 0.70 -8.38
CA LYS A 111 -13.67 0.68 -9.80
C LYS A 111 -13.50 -0.72 -10.37
N VAL A 112 -14.54 -1.24 -10.98
CA VAL A 112 -14.57 -2.54 -11.64
C VAL A 112 -14.79 -2.33 -13.13
N GLN A 113 -13.98 -2.99 -13.95
CA GLN A 113 -14.11 -2.95 -15.42
C GLN A 113 -14.20 -4.40 -15.91
N ILE A 114 -15.25 -4.69 -16.67
CA ILE A 114 -15.49 -6.00 -17.28
C ILE A 114 -15.51 -5.80 -18.79
N MET A 115 -14.53 -6.36 -19.48
CA MET A 115 -14.39 -6.21 -20.93
C MET A 115 -14.59 -7.56 -21.62
N ARG A 116 -15.57 -7.67 -22.53
CA ARG A 116 -15.71 -8.86 -23.39
C ARG A 116 -14.56 -8.90 -24.39
N ILE A 117 -14.02 -10.09 -24.63
CA ILE A 117 -12.90 -10.28 -25.54
C ILE A 117 -13.43 -10.79 -26.89
N ASP A 118 -13.30 -9.97 -27.93
CA ASP A 118 -13.77 -10.31 -29.28
C ASP A 118 -13.16 -11.63 -29.78
N GLY A 119 -14.02 -12.47 -30.37
CA GLY A 119 -13.62 -13.76 -30.94
C GLY A 119 -13.21 -14.82 -29.91
N LYS A 120 -13.37 -14.57 -28.60
CA LYS A 120 -12.99 -15.51 -27.52
C LYS A 120 -14.19 -16.09 -26.76
N GLY A 121 -15.38 -16.05 -27.35
CA GLY A 121 -16.59 -16.63 -26.79
C GLY A 121 -17.01 -15.93 -25.49
N ASN A 122 -17.14 -16.69 -24.41
CA ASN A 122 -17.65 -16.23 -23.13
C ASN A 122 -16.57 -15.71 -22.15
N LEU A 123 -15.36 -15.44 -22.64
CA LEU A 123 -14.27 -14.92 -21.83
C LEU A 123 -14.38 -13.40 -21.68
N VAL A 124 -14.18 -12.93 -20.44
CA VAL A 124 -14.10 -11.51 -20.12
C VAL A 124 -12.80 -11.21 -19.38
N LYS A 125 -12.25 -10.03 -19.65
CA LYS A 125 -11.17 -9.44 -18.86
C LYS A 125 -11.80 -8.65 -17.71
N LEU A 126 -11.44 -9.04 -16.48
CA LEU A 126 -11.90 -8.40 -15.25
C LEU A 126 -10.75 -7.62 -14.61
N LEU A 127 -11.00 -6.34 -14.34
CA LEU A 127 -10.05 -5.42 -13.74
C LEU A 127 -10.69 -4.73 -12.54
N VAL A 128 -10.12 -4.92 -11.35
CA VAL A 128 -10.56 -4.30 -10.09
C VAL A 128 -9.48 -3.33 -9.63
N LYS A 129 -9.85 -2.07 -9.43
CA LYS A 129 -8.96 -1.00 -8.96
C LYS A 129 -9.51 -0.38 -7.69
N ILE A 130 -8.64 -0.22 -6.71
CA ILE A 130 -8.95 0.36 -5.40
C ILE A 130 -8.19 1.67 -5.27
N TYR A 131 -8.95 2.75 -5.10
CA TYR A 131 -8.45 4.10 -4.91
C TYR A 131 -8.68 4.54 -3.47
N ASP A 132 -7.86 5.49 -3.02
CA ASP A 132 -7.98 6.11 -1.69
C ASP A 132 -9.31 6.85 -1.51
N ASN A 133 -9.83 7.46 -2.57
CA ASN A 133 -11.08 8.20 -2.55
C ASN A 133 -11.72 8.32 -3.95
N SER A 134 -12.91 8.91 -4.01
CA SER A 134 -13.72 9.06 -5.23
C SER A 134 -13.12 9.97 -6.31
N SER A 135 -12.13 10.80 -5.96
CA SER A 135 -11.33 11.59 -6.92
C SER A 135 -10.39 10.71 -7.75
N MET A 136 -10.19 9.44 -7.34
CA MET A 136 -9.32 8.47 -8.02
C MET A 136 -7.87 8.97 -8.20
N SER A 137 -7.41 9.83 -7.29
CA SER A 137 -6.10 10.47 -7.36
C SER A 137 -4.95 9.52 -7.03
N LYS A 138 -5.19 8.53 -6.17
CA LYS A 138 -4.18 7.58 -5.72
C LYS A 138 -4.72 6.16 -5.81
N LEU A 139 -4.10 5.37 -6.68
CA LEU A 139 -4.35 3.93 -6.78
C LEU A 139 -3.60 3.22 -5.65
N GLU A 140 -4.33 2.53 -4.77
CA GLU A 140 -3.75 1.79 -3.64
C GLU A 140 -3.52 0.32 -3.99
N SER A 141 -4.43 -0.29 -4.78
CA SER A 141 -4.28 -1.67 -5.25
C SER A 141 -5.02 -1.92 -6.56
N GLN A 142 -4.56 -2.90 -7.33
CA GLN A 142 -5.17 -3.34 -8.58
C GLN A 142 -5.01 -4.85 -8.75
N MET A 143 -6.07 -5.51 -9.21
CA MET A 143 -6.05 -6.92 -9.61
C MET A 143 -6.67 -7.07 -11.00
N GLU A 144 -6.10 -7.96 -11.81
CA GLU A 144 -6.51 -8.21 -13.18
C GLU A 144 -6.49 -9.70 -13.49
N THR A 145 -7.53 -10.19 -14.17
CA THR A 145 -7.62 -11.59 -14.60
C THR A 145 -8.51 -11.74 -15.83
N ILE A 146 -8.45 -12.91 -16.46
CA ILE A 146 -9.38 -13.32 -17.52
C ILE A 146 -10.20 -14.48 -16.98
N ILE A 147 -11.53 -14.35 -17.01
CA ILE A 147 -12.45 -15.35 -16.47
C ILE A 147 -13.50 -15.73 -17.52
N PRO A 148 -13.95 -16.99 -17.54
CA PRO A 148 -15.16 -17.35 -18.25
C PRO A 148 -16.38 -16.82 -17.49
N TRP A 149 -17.37 -16.33 -18.23
CA TRP A 149 -18.67 -15.95 -17.71
C TRP A 149 -19.73 -16.88 -18.31
N ASN A 150 -20.65 -17.39 -17.50
CA ASN A 150 -21.75 -18.18 -18.05
C ASN A 150 -22.63 -17.29 -18.95
N ASP A 151 -22.88 -17.73 -20.18
CA ASP A 151 -23.88 -17.10 -21.05
C ASP A 151 -25.28 -17.65 -20.74
#